data_AF-A0A9R0D935-F1
#
_entry.id   AF-A0A9R0D935-F1
#
_cell.length_a   1.000
_cell.length_b   1.000
_cell.length_c   1.000
_cell.angle_alpha   90.00
_cell.angle_beta   90.00
_cell.angle_gamma   90.00
#
_symmetry.space_group_name_H-M   'P 1'
#
loop_
_entity.id
_entity.type
_entity.pdbx_description
1 polymer ?
#
loop_
_entity_poly.entity_id
_entity_poly.type
_entity_poly.pdbx_seq_one_letter_code
_entity_poly.pdbx_strand_id
1 'polypeptide(L)'
;MPILVKDFTWSQTNNVVHIRVPLNPVAHEKVDLFPTEKYIKANFSPFLFEVFPLYDVNIKKSKCFVKEDVIILDLMKNEEITWECLEKELTKEEKMKIRQEVLEKCLEQAKQESEDRKIKKSQLDRYTVQQAMEIDSQQHKLMDARRDYERKKAMDELEDWRVGKVSVTEESNNNKLEEAQGDGKMKALPPPKDEKQVEINTKKVENEELKKDEEKMKIEPPLKSVPRVRKPPKPVKTPVKSEYVEKKKEETAKRVLPRLRQTMNLEINHTPRTFPTPSRESTADEEQAWLKNITLARRATGFVSEDLRPEEQDPQWCKEKGDEFFKNGNFLGAISAYTHGITLSDKLPSLYANRSATHFALGNFNKCLNDCSTALDLMKPPCESNRRSRAKCIARRAAALARLGYLSKAIDEMKAAGKLLPDDETIKKDIHDMEKAWEQNPDSD
;
A
#
# COMPACT_ATOMS: atom_id res chain seq x y z
N MET A 1 18.13 30.40 21.18
CA MET A 1 17.10 31.32 20.63
C MET A 1 17.46 31.59 19.19
N PRO A 2 16.50 31.56 18.25
CA PRO A 2 16.81 31.87 16.86
C PRO A 2 17.29 33.33 16.75
N ILE A 3 18.24 33.57 15.86
CA ILE A 3 18.81 34.89 15.60
C ILE A 3 17.90 35.58 14.58
N LEU A 4 17.30 36.71 14.96
CA LEU A 4 16.45 37.49 14.06
C LEU A 4 17.29 38.17 12.98
N VAL A 5 16.98 37.89 11.71
CA VAL A 5 17.65 38.52 10.57
C VAL A 5 17.02 39.88 10.32
N LYS A 6 17.83 40.94 10.48
CA LYS A 6 17.45 42.32 10.14
C LYS A 6 18.06 42.80 8.83
N ASP A 7 19.04 42.07 8.31
CA ASP A 7 19.75 42.40 7.08
C ASP A 7 18.93 41.89 5.89
N PHE A 8 17.89 42.62 5.51
CA PHE A 8 17.10 42.34 4.31
C PHE A 8 16.95 43.60 3.47
N THR A 9 16.75 43.41 2.18
CA THR A 9 16.44 44.52 1.27
C THR A 9 15.02 44.36 0.77
N TRP A 10 14.28 45.46 0.74
CA TRP A 10 12.94 45.47 0.17
C TRP A 10 12.81 46.61 -0.83
N SER A 11 12.00 46.39 -1.85
CA SER A 11 11.62 47.38 -2.85
C SER A 11 10.17 47.13 -3.24
N GLN A 12 9.51 48.14 -3.81
CA GLN A 12 8.14 48.00 -4.24
C GLN A 12 7.92 48.56 -5.62
N THR A 13 6.99 47.95 -6.33
CA THR A 13 6.31 48.51 -7.50
C THR A 13 4.88 48.89 -7.07
N ASN A 14 4.09 49.43 -7.99
CA ASN A 14 2.69 49.76 -7.72
C ASN A 14 1.91 48.55 -7.20
N ASN A 15 2.21 47.34 -7.70
CA ASN A 15 1.39 46.15 -7.47
C ASN A 15 2.12 45.03 -6.70
N VAL A 16 3.45 45.06 -6.63
CA VAL A 16 4.26 43.98 -6.01
C VAL A 16 5.28 44.56 -5.04
N VAL A 17 5.43 43.91 -3.89
CA VAL A 17 6.50 44.15 -2.91
C VAL A 17 7.54 43.04 -3.06
N HIS A 18 8.78 43.41 -3.30
CA HIS A 18 9.91 42.50 -3.46
C HIS A 18 10.76 42.54 -2.19
N ILE A 19 10.89 41.40 -1.51
CA ILE A 19 11.76 41.25 -0.32
C ILE A 19 12.83 40.23 -0.66
N ARG A 20 14.09 40.58 -0.37
CA ARG A 20 15.27 39.73 -0.54
C ARG A 20 15.96 39.57 0.79
N VAL A 21 16.03 38.32 1.27
CA VAL A 21 16.69 37.96 2.53
C VAL A 21 17.93 37.12 2.19
N PRO A 22 19.14 37.59 2.51
CA PRO A 22 20.36 36.84 2.27
C PRO A 22 20.42 35.59 3.15
N LEU A 23 20.82 34.47 2.56
CA LEU A 23 21.12 33.22 3.24
C LEU A 23 22.63 33.16 3.48
N ASN A 24 23.04 33.19 4.75
CA ASN A 24 24.35 32.69 5.14
C ASN A 24 24.38 31.18 4.89
N PRO A 25 25.55 30.54 4.62
CA PRO A 25 25.67 29.25 3.92
C PRO A 25 24.88 28.11 4.58
N VAL A 26 23.59 28.01 4.24
CA VAL A 26 22.62 27.03 4.72
C VAL A 26 22.00 26.41 3.48
N ALA A 27 22.02 25.08 3.41
CA ALA A 27 21.44 24.36 2.30
C ALA A 27 19.95 24.66 2.13
N HIS A 28 19.49 24.83 0.89
CA HIS A 28 18.09 25.11 0.52
C HIS A 28 17.06 24.20 1.18
N GLU A 29 17.39 22.92 1.37
CA GLU A 29 16.50 21.92 1.98
C GLU A 29 16.15 22.21 3.45
N LYS A 30 16.88 23.12 4.12
CA LYS A 30 16.68 23.47 5.53
C LYS A 30 15.94 24.80 5.73
N VAL A 31 15.42 25.39 4.66
CA VAL A 31 14.67 26.65 4.71
C VAL A 31 13.18 26.35 4.74
N ASP A 32 12.54 26.62 5.88
CA ASP A 32 11.08 26.54 6.01
C ASP A 32 10.47 27.91 5.76
N LEU A 33 9.75 28.06 4.64
CA LEU A 33 9.01 29.28 4.32
C LEU A 33 7.53 29.12 4.68
N PHE A 34 7.01 30.07 5.44
CA PHE A 34 5.61 30.16 5.82
C PHE A 34 5.05 31.54 5.45
N PRO A 35 4.63 31.73 4.19
CA PRO A 35 4.00 32.97 3.73
C PRO A 35 2.49 32.93 4.02
N THR A 36 1.99 33.92 4.75
CA THR A 36 0.56 34.20 4.94
C THR A 36 0.24 35.65 4.61
N GLU A 37 -1.04 36.00 4.47
CA GLU A 37 -1.52 37.32 4.06
C GLU A 37 -1.08 38.42 5.03
N LYS A 38 -1.07 38.12 6.33
CA LYS A 38 -0.76 39.04 7.45
C LYS A 38 0.56 38.75 8.15
N TYR A 39 1.19 37.63 7.84
CA TYR A 39 2.35 37.13 8.58
C TYR A 39 3.26 36.33 7.65
N ILE A 40 4.53 36.69 7.58
CA ILE A 40 5.50 36.00 6.76
C ILE A 40 6.67 35.59 7.64
N LYS A 41 6.99 34.30 7.60
CA LYS A 41 8.07 33.71 8.38
C LYS A 41 8.96 32.88 7.48
N ALA A 42 10.27 33.05 7.59
CA ALA A 42 11.25 32.14 7.02
C ALA A 42 12.20 31.66 8.11
N ASN A 43 12.27 30.36 8.31
CA ASN A 43 13.14 29.74 9.31
C ASN A 43 14.29 29.01 8.62
N PHE A 44 15.52 29.37 8.97
CA PHE A 44 16.73 28.72 8.45
C PHE A 44 17.78 28.69 9.56
N SER A 45 17.75 27.63 10.36
CA SER A 45 18.53 27.51 11.60
C SER A 45 20.02 27.87 11.42
N PRO A 46 20.60 28.75 12.27
CA PRO A 46 20.05 29.32 13.52
C PRO A 46 19.21 30.60 13.36
N PHE A 47 18.92 31.03 12.13
CA PHE A 47 18.30 32.31 11.83
C PHE A 47 16.78 32.22 11.63
N LEU A 48 16.09 33.32 11.94
CA LEU A 48 14.66 33.50 11.73
C LEU A 48 14.42 34.87 11.10
N PHE A 49 13.72 34.88 9.98
CA PHE A 49 13.17 36.08 9.38
C PHE A 49 11.66 36.12 9.64
N GLU A 50 11.17 37.26 10.09
CA GLU A 50 9.78 37.46 10.46
C GLU A 50 9.34 38.87 10.09
N VAL A 51 8.26 38.99 9.31
CA VAL A 51 7.69 40.26 8.87
C VAL A 51 6.18 40.23 9.01
N PHE A 52 5.63 41.35 9.48
CA PHE A 52 4.19 41.63 9.54
C PHE A 52 3.87 42.73 8.52
N PRO A 53 3.45 42.36 7.29
CA PRO A 53 3.26 43.31 6.21
C PRO A 53 2.28 44.45 6.57
N LEU A 54 2.55 45.67 6.10
CA LEU A 54 1.70 46.85 6.35
C LEU A 54 0.27 46.67 5.82
N TYR A 55 0.10 45.99 4.69
CA TYR A 55 -1.20 45.65 4.11
C TYR A 55 -1.26 44.17 3.79
N ASP A 56 -2.48 43.64 3.71
CA ASP A 56 -2.71 42.23 3.43
C ASP A 56 -2.28 41.87 2.00
N VAL A 57 -1.58 40.75 1.86
CA VAL A 57 -0.97 40.29 0.61
C VAL A 57 -1.73 39.10 0.02
N ASN A 58 -1.87 39.05 -1.30
CA ASN A 58 -2.47 37.90 -1.98
C ASN A 58 -1.46 36.75 -2.17
N ILE A 59 -1.44 35.77 -1.27
CA ILE A 59 -0.49 34.65 -1.35
C ILE A 59 -0.67 33.83 -2.64
N LYS A 60 -1.92 33.62 -3.09
CA LYS A 60 -2.21 32.76 -4.26
C LYS A 60 -1.58 33.29 -5.55
N LYS A 61 -1.41 34.62 -5.66
CA LYS A 61 -0.76 35.29 -6.79
C LYS A 61 0.71 35.63 -6.53
N SER A 62 1.15 35.54 -5.28
CA SER A 62 2.52 35.83 -4.86
C SER A 62 3.47 34.70 -5.22
N LYS A 63 4.73 35.01 -5.48
CA LYS A 63 5.77 34.03 -5.78
C LYS A 63 6.82 34.07 -4.68
N CYS A 64 7.03 32.94 -4.02
CA CYS A 64 8.04 32.82 -2.97
C CYS A 64 8.93 31.62 -3.28
N PHE A 65 10.23 31.83 -3.39
CA PHE A 65 11.18 30.75 -3.68
C PHE A 65 12.57 31.08 -3.14
N VAL A 66 13.38 30.05 -3.01
CA VAL A 66 14.76 30.16 -2.53
C VAL A 66 15.70 29.91 -3.71
N LYS A 67 16.64 30.83 -3.98
CA LYS A 67 17.66 30.71 -5.04
C LYS A 67 19.04 30.87 -4.46
N GLU A 68 19.94 29.92 -4.72
CA GLU A 68 21.36 29.88 -4.30
C GLU A 68 21.59 30.39 -2.86
N ASP A 69 21.80 31.70 -2.69
CA ASP A 69 22.10 32.34 -1.41
C ASP A 69 21.07 33.41 -0.99
N VAL A 70 19.86 33.44 -1.57
CA VAL A 70 18.84 34.46 -1.28
C VAL A 70 17.42 33.86 -1.26
N ILE A 71 16.64 34.21 -0.24
CA ILE A 71 15.18 34.03 -0.23
C ILE A 71 14.54 35.21 -0.96
N ILE A 72 13.76 34.92 -2.00
CA ILE A 72 13.06 35.93 -2.80
C ILE A 72 11.56 35.78 -2.55
N LEU A 73 10.95 36.86 -2.06
CA LEU A 73 9.52 36.98 -1.80
C LEU A 73 8.95 38.09 -2.68
N ASP A 74 8.23 37.71 -3.74
CA ASP A 74 7.49 38.62 -4.61
C ASP A 74 6.02 38.58 -4.21
N LEU A 75 5.64 39.55 -3.38
CA LEU A 75 4.36 39.63 -2.69
C LEU A 75 3.39 40.55 -3.46
N MET A 76 2.29 40.00 -3.96
CA MET A 76 1.28 40.78 -4.68
C MET A 76 0.39 41.54 -3.70
N LYS A 77 0.32 42.87 -3.85
CA LYS A 77 -0.56 43.71 -3.03
C LYS A 77 -2.03 43.43 -3.35
N ASN A 78 -2.90 43.46 -2.34
CA ASN A 78 -4.36 43.39 -2.56
C ASN A 78 -4.92 44.71 -3.13
N GLU A 79 -4.37 45.83 -2.68
CA GLU A 79 -4.74 47.18 -3.11
C GLU A 79 -3.50 47.91 -3.66
N GLU A 80 -3.67 48.74 -4.69
CA GLU A 80 -2.58 49.46 -5.37
C GLU A 80 -2.10 50.67 -4.55
N ILE A 81 -1.67 50.42 -3.32
CA ILE A 81 -1.21 51.43 -2.37
C ILE A 81 0.31 51.42 -2.29
N THR A 82 0.94 52.59 -2.24
CA THR A 82 2.37 52.75 -1.96
C THR A 82 2.65 52.54 -0.47
N TRP A 83 3.51 51.59 -0.13
CA TRP A 83 3.84 51.28 1.26
C TRP A 83 4.93 52.23 1.75
N GLU A 84 4.65 53.00 2.79
CA GLU A 84 5.65 53.88 3.42
C GLU A 84 6.70 53.05 4.19
N CYS A 85 6.24 51.98 4.83
CA CYS A 85 7.05 51.01 5.57
C CYS A 85 6.65 49.57 5.18
N LEU A 86 7.58 48.63 5.30
CA LEU A 86 7.29 47.21 5.06
C LEU A 86 6.47 46.58 6.21
N GLU A 87 6.77 46.97 7.45
CA GLU A 87 6.21 46.38 8.66
C GLU A 87 5.18 47.29 9.33
N LYS A 88 4.16 46.68 9.95
CA LYS A 88 3.27 47.36 10.90
C LYS A 88 4.00 47.60 12.21
N GLU A 89 3.95 48.83 12.73
CA GLU A 89 4.39 49.14 14.10
C GLU A 89 3.38 48.55 15.09
N LEU A 90 3.73 47.39 15.66
CA LEU A 90 2.85 46.60 16.55
C LEU A 90 3.54 46.29 17.87
N THR A 91 2.76 46.31 18.94
CA THR A 91 3.20 45.83 20.26
C THR A 91 3.44 44.32 20.25
N LYS A 92 4.21 43.82 21.24
CA LYS A 92 4.53 42.39 21.35
C LYS A 92 3.28 41.51 21.48
N GLU A 93 2.24 42.01 22.14
CA GLU A 93 0.98 41.29 22.34
C GLU A 93 0.18 41.17 21.04
N GLU A 94 0.10 42.24 20.26
CA GLU A 94 -0.56 42.23 18.95
C GLU A 94 0.13 41.29 17.97
N LYS A 95 1.48 41.28 17.96
CA LYS A 95 2.26 40.31 17.18
C LYS A 95 1.95 38.87 17.58
N MET A 96 1.76 38.58 18.88
CA MET A 96 1.34 37.25 19.32
C MET A 96 -0.08 36.89 18.89
N LYS A 97 -1.03 37.83 18.98
CA LYS A 97 -2.42 37.60 18.56
C LYS A 97 -2.50 37.26 17.06
N ILE A 98 -1.80 38.03 16.21
CA ILE A 98 -1.78 37.78 14.76
C ILE A 98 -1.17 36.40 14.45
N ARG A 99 -0.07 36.02 15.13
CA ARG A 99 0.52 34.67 14.97
C ARG A 99 -0.47 33.57 15.34
N GLN A 100 -1.19 33.72 16.44
CA GLN A 100 -2.18 32.74 16.89
C GLN A 100 -3.33 32.62 15.88
N GLU A 101 -3.91 33.74 15.45
CA GLU A 101 -5.00 33.78 14.47
C GLU A 101 -4.60 33.13 13.14
N VAL A 102 -3.40 33.43 12.64
CA VAL A 102 -2.88 32.84 11.40
C VAL A 102 -2.68 31.33 11.53
N LEU A 103 -2.09 30.88 12.65
CA LEU A 103 -1.88 29.45 12.88
C LEU A 103 -3.20 28.69 12.99
N GLU A 104 -4.19 29.26 13.69
CA GLU A 104 -5.52 28.66 13.84
C GLU A 104 -6.23 28.53 12.48
N LYS A 105 -6.21 29.60 11.67
CA LYS A 105 -6.78 29.58 10.31
C LYS A 105 -6.11 28.53 9.42
N CYS A 106 -4.77 28.44 9.45
CA CYS A 106 -4.06 27.43 8.66
C CYS A 106 -4.37 26.00 9.11
N LEU A 107 -4.50 25.77 10.43
CA LEU A 107 -4.88 24.46 10.97
C LEU A 107 -6.32 24.08 10.56
N GLU A 108 -7.25 25.02 10.61
CA GLU A 108 -8.63 24.80 10.21
C GLU A 108 -8.76 24.49 8.72
N GLN A 109 -8.07 25.24 7.85
CA GLN A 109 -8.02 24.97 6.41
C GLN A 109 -7.40 23.59 6.11
N ALA A 110 -6.28 23.24 6.76
CA ALA A 110 -5.66 21.93 6.59
C ALA A 110 -6.59 20.78 7.03
N LYS A 111 -7.39 20.99 8.08
CA LYS A 111 -8.40 20.04 8.54
C LYS A 111 -9.50 19.87 7.49
N GLN A 112 -10.07 20.97 7.00
CA GLN A 112 -11.11 20.97 5.95
C GLN A 112 -10.63 20.27 4.68
N GLU A 113 -9.43 20.60 4.19
CA GLU A 113 -8.84 19.92 3.03
C GLU A 113 -8.68 18.41 3.24
N SER A 114 -8.33 17.99 4.47
CA SER A 114 -8.21 16.56 4.79
C SER A 114 -9.56 15.85 4.77
N GLU A 115 -10.62 16.51 5.21
CA GLU A 115 -11.99 15.99 5.20
C GLU A 115 -12.53 15.95 3.76
N ASP A 116 -12.31 17.00 2.97
CA ASP A 116 -12.69 17.06 1.55
C ASP A 116 -11.98 15.98 0.73
N ARG A 117 -10.69 15.73 0.98
CA ARG A 117 -9.95 14.63 0.32
C ARG A 117 -10.55 13.27 0.66
N LYS A 118 -10.98 13.05 1.90
CA LYS A 118 -11.66 11.82 2.31
C LYS A 118 -13.02 11.67 1.63
N ILE A 119 -13.80 12.76 1.56
CA ILE A 119 -15.10 12.77 0.89
C ILE A 119 -14.94 12.47 -0.60
N LYS A 120 -14.02 13.16 -1.30
CA LYS A 120 -13.74 12.92 -2.72
C LYS A 120 -13.29 11.49 -3.00
N LYS A 121 -12.43 10.93 -2.14
CA LYS A 121 -12.01 9.53 -2.24
C LYS A 121 -13.20 8.58 -2.09
N SER A 122 -14.02 8.78 -1.05
CA SER A 122 -15.22 7.96 -0.82
C SER A 122 -16.23 8.04 -1.98
N GLN A 123 -16.42 9.23 -2.56
CA GLN A 123 -17.26 9.42 -3.74
C GLN A 123 -16.71 8.70 -4.97
N LEU A 124 -15.39 8.77 -5.21
CA LEU A 124 -14.74 8.05 -6.30
C LEU A 124 -14.87 6.54 -6.12
N ASP A 125 -14.59 6.03 -4.92
CA ASP A 125 -14.71 4.61 -4.60
C ASP A 125 -16.15 4.13 -4.85
N ARG A 126 -17.16 4.88 -4.37
CA ARG A 126 -18.58 4.57 -4.59
C ARG A 126 -18.95 4.56 -6.08
N TYR A 127 -18.45 5.54 -6.84
CA TYR A 127 -18.66 5.60 -8.29
C TYR A 127 -18.06 4.39 -9.01
N THR A 128 -16.82 4.01 -8.65
CA THR A 128 -16.16 2.85 -9.26
C THR A 128 -16.90 1.54 -9.00
N VAL A 129 -17.40 1.35 -7.77
CA VAL A 129 -18.22 0.17 -7.41
C VAL A 129 -19.52 0.16 -8.21
N GLN A 130 -20.20 1.31 -8.32
CA GLN A 130 -21.43 1.42 -9.10
C GLN A 130 -21.22 1.08 -10.57
N GLN A 131 -20.11 1.54 -11.17
CA GLN A 131 -19.77 1.21 -12.55
C GLN A 131 -19.46 -0.28 -12.73
N ALA A 132 -18.74 -0.89 -11.78
CA ALA A 132 -18.46 -2.32 -11.81
C ALA A 132 -19.74 -3.17 -11.71
N MET A 133 -20.67 -2.80 -10.81
CA MET A 133 -21.97 -3.46 -10.68
C MET A 133 -22.82 -3.34 -11.96
N GLU A 134 -22.76 -2.20 -12.65
CA GLU A 134 -23.48 -2.00 -13.91
C GLU A 134 -22.94 -2.93 -15.01
N ILE A 135 -21.61 -3.05 -15.12
CA ILE A 135 -20.96 -3.97 -16.07
C ILE A 135 -21.35 -5.42 -15.76
N ASP A 136 -21.28 -5.82 -14.50
CA ASP A 136 -21.62 -7.17 -14.06
C ASP A 136 -23.11 -7.49 -14.29
N SER A 137 -24.01 -6.53 -14.02
CA SER A 137 -25.44 -6.68 -14.33
C SER A 137 -25.70 -6.88 -15.82
N GLN A 138 -24.99 -6.15 -16.69
CA GLN A 138 -25.08 -6.33 -18.14
C GLN A 138 -24.59 -7.71 -18.57
N GLN A 139 -23.48 -8.20 -18.00
CA GLN A 139 -22.97 -9.54 -18.26
C GLN A 139 -23.94 -10.63 -17.82
N HIS A 140 -24.52 -10.50 -16.61
CA HIS A 140 -25.52 -11.42 -16.11
C HIS A 140 -26.77 -11.48 -17.00
N LYS A 141 -27.29 -10.33 -17.44
CA LYS A 141 -28.41 -10.28 -18.39
C LYS A 141 -28.11 -11.00 -19.70
N LEU A 142 -26.89 -10.89 -20.22
CA LEU A 142 -26.46 -11.62 -21.42
C LEU A 142 -26.37 -13.13 -21.19
N MET A 143 -25.86 -13.56 -20.04
CA MET A 143 -25.80 -14.99 -19.69
C MET A 143 -27.20 -15.59 -19.52
N ASP A 144 -28.11 -14.88 -18.85
CA ASP A 144 -29.48 -15.32 -18.66
C ASP A 144 -30.23 -15.39 -19.99
N ALA A 145 -30.07 -14.39 -20.88
CA ALA A 145 -30.63 -14.42 -22.23
C ALA A 145 -30.11 -15.62 -23.05
N ARG A 146 -28.82 -15.98 -22.92
CA ARG A 146 -28.27 -17.18 -23.57
C ARG A 146 -28.85 -18.46 -22.99
N ARG A 147 -28.98 -18.56 -21.67
CA ARG A 147 -29.58 -19.72 -20.99
C ARG A 147 -31.05 -19.91 -21.39
N ASP A 148 -31.80 -18.82 -21.47
CA ASP A 148 -33.20 -18.85 -21.88
C ASP A 148 -33.36 -19.21 -23.36
N TYR A 149 -32.44 -18.75 -24.22
CA TYR A 149 -32.38 -19.17 -25.62
C TYR A 149 -32.15 -20.68 -25.77
N GLU A 150 -31.15 -21.24 -25.06
CA GLU A 150 -30.87 -22.67 -25.05
C GLU A 150 -32.06 -23.48 -24.50
N ARG A 151 -32.68 -23.01 -23.41
CA ARG A 151 -33.89 -23.63 -22.86
C ARG A 151 -35.03 -23.64 -23.87
N LYS A 152 -35.26 -22.51 -24.56
CA LYS A 152 -36.31 -22.41 -25.58
C LYS A 152 -36.03 -23.35 -26.75
N LYS A 153 -34.80 -23.37 -27.25
CA LYS A 153 -34.39 -24.29 -28.32
C LYS A 153 -34.61 -25.75 -27.92
N ALA A 154 -34.24 -26.14 -26.70
CA ALA A 154 -34.48 -27.50 -26.21
C ALA A 154 -35.97 -27.84 -26.09
N MET A 155 -36.81 -26.86 -25.72
CA MET A 155 -38.27 -27.02 -25.69
C MET A 155 -38.86 -27.17 -27.10
N ASP A 156 -38.38 -26.36 -28.05
CA ASP A 156 -38.79 -26.45 -29.45
C ASP A 156 -38.39 -27.81 -30.06
N GLU A 157 -37.15 -28.29 -29.80
CA GLU A 157 -36.69 -29.63 -30.21
C GLU A 157 -37.54 -30.76 -29.59
N LEU A 158 -37.98 -30.60 -28.34
CA LEU A 158 -38.86 -31.56 -27.68
C LEU A 158 -40.27 -31.57 -28.30
N GLU A 159 -40.78 -30.40 -28.69
CA GLU A 159 -42.07 -30.27 -29.37
C GLU A 159 -42.01 -30.88 -30.79
N ASP A 160 -40.93 -30.60 -31.53
CA ASP A 160 -40.67 -31.21 -32.85
C ASP A 160 -40.59 -32.74 -32.74
N TRP A 161 -39.89 -33.27 -31.72
CA TRP A 161 -39.87 -34.71 -31.45
C TRP A 161 -41.26 -35.27 -31.12
N ARG A 162 -42.07 -34.52 -30.35
CA ARG A 162 -43.45 -34.92 -30.01
C ARG A 162 -44.31 -35.01 -31.28
N VAL A 163 -44.27 -33.99 -32.14
CA VAL A 163 -45.02 -33.95 -33.41
C VAL A 163 -44.51 -35.00 -34.39
N GLY A 164 -43.19 -35.23 -34.45
CA GLY A 164 -42.58 -36.33 -35.19
C GLY A 164 -43.05 -37.71 -34.72
N LYS A 165 -43.33 -37.89 -33.43
CA LYS A 165 -43.92 -39.13 -32.90
C LYS A 165 -45.36 -39.35 -33.36
N VAL A 166 -46.15 -38.28 -33.48
CA VAL A 166 -47.55 -38.36 -33.94
C VAL A 166 -47.62 -38.74 -35.43
N SER A 167 -46.66 -38.30 -36.25
CA SER A 167 -46.56 -38.73 -37.66
C SER A 167 -46.03 -40.16 -37.83
N VAL A 168 -45.12 -40.63 -36.97
CA VAL A 168 -44.61 -42.02 -37.01
C VAL A 168 -45.64 -43.04 -36.51
N THR A 169 -46.59 -42.65 -35.66
CA THR A 169 -47.67 -43.56 -35.23
C THR A 169 -48.68 -43.93 -36.33
N GLU A 170 -48.74 -43.19 -37.43
CA GLU A 170 -49.61 -43.55 -38.57
C GLU A 170 -48.89 -44.38 -39.66
N GLU A 171 -47.56 -44.35 -39.75
CA GLU A 171 -46.81 -45.02 -40.83
C GLU A 171 -45.83 -46.12 -40.40
N SER A 172 -45.73 -46.49 -39.13
CA SER A 172 -44.79 -47.54 -38.68
C SER A 172 -45.40 -48.60 -37.77
N ASN A 173 -46.51 -49.20 -38.22
CA ASN A 173 -46.75 -50.63 -37.99
C ASN A 173 -46.02 -51.42 -39.09
N ASN A 174 -44.69 -51.53 -39.00
CA ASN A 174 -43.93 -52.71 -39.43
C ASN A 174 -42.41 -52.53 -39.19
N ASN A 175 -41.86 -53.54 -38.50
CA ASN A 175 -40.45 -53.93 -38.41
C ASN A 175 -39.55 -53.30 -37.31
N LYS A 176 -39.46 -54.07 -36.21
CA LYS A 176 -38.27 -54.58 -35.47
C LYS A 176 -37.03 -53.66 -35.41
N LEU A 177 -36.67 -53.18 -34.21
CA LEU A 177 -35.74 -53.80 -33.25
C LEU A 177 -34.34 -54.03 -33.85
N GLU A 178 -33.40 -53.12 -33.55
CA GLU A 178 -32.02 -53.49 -33.21
C GLU A 178 -31.26 -52.33 -32.52
N GLU A 179 -30.68 -52.71 -31.37
CA GLU A 179 -29.40 -52.31 -30.77
C GLU A 179 -29.07 -50.86 -30.34
N ALA A 180 -28.82 -50.75 -29.04
CA ALA A 180 -28.17 -49.64 -28.35
C ALA A 180 -26.71 -50.00 -28.03
N GLN A 181 -25.75 -49.29 -28.62
CA GLN A 181 -24.39 -49.15 -28.10
C GLN A 181 -23.95 -47.69 -28.27
N GLY A 182 -23.89 -46.96 -27.15
CA GLY A 182 -23.47 -45.56 -27.10
C GLY A 182 -21.98 -45.44 -26.75
N ASP A 183 -21.16 -45.14 -27.75
CA ASP A 183 -19.80 -44.62 -27.57
C ASP A 183 -19.85 -43.08 -27.41
N GLY A 184 -19.64 -42.60 -26.19
CA GLY A 184 -19.59 -41.18 -25.84
C GLY A 184 -18.28 -40.52 -26.27
N LYS A 185 -18.12 -40.21 -27.56
CA LYS A 185 -17.05 -39.34 -28.08
C LYS A 185 -17.58 -37.91 -28.16
N MET A 186 -17.12 -37.04 -27.24
CA MET A 186 -17.38 -35.59 -27.31
C MET A 186 -16.74 -35.03 -28.59
N LYS A 187 -17.55 -34.77 -29.62
CA LYS A 187 -17.15 -33.96 -30.77
C LYS A 187 -17.36 -32.49 -30.41
N ALA A 188 -16.26 -31.73 -30.37
CA ALA A 188 -16.31 -30.28 -30.40
C ALA A 188 -16.94 -29.82 -31.71
N LEU A 189 -18.02 -29.03 -31.63
CA LEU A 189 -18.59 -28.36 -32.80
C LEU A 189 -17.71 -27.14 -33.19
N PRO A 190 -17.65 -26.81 -34.49
CA PRO A 190 -16.83 -25.71 -35.01
C PRO A 190 -17.44 -24.34 -34.63
N PRO A 191 -16.64 -23.27 -34.60
CA PRO A 191 -17.14 -21.93 -34.31
C PRO A 191 -18.10 -21.45 -35.41
N PRO A 192 -19.24 -20.81 -35.08
CA PRO A 192 -20.09 -20.21 -36.08
C PRO A 192 -19.39 -19.00 -36.70
N LYS A 193 -19.26 -19.04 -38.03
CA LYS A 193 -18.98 -17.88 -38.86
C LYS A 193 -20.24 -17.04 -38.93
N ASP A 194 -20.20 -15.88 -38.27
CA ASP A 194 -20.92 -14.66 -38.66
C ASP A 194 -20.29 -13.50 -37.89
N GLU A 195 -19.13 -13.06 -38.38
CA GLU A 195 -18.65 -11.71 -38.15
C GLU A 195 -19.62 -10.74 -38.83
N LYS A 196 -20.64 -10.30 -38.09
CA LYS A 196 -21.06 -8.91 -38.21
C LYS A 196 -20.33 -8.17 -37.12
N GLN A 197 -19.35 -7.38 -37.53
CA GLN A 197 -18.77 -6.31 -36.73
C GLN A 197 -19.94 -5.49 -36.18
N VAL A 198 -20.27 -5.69 -34.91
CA VAL A 198 -20.95 -4.64 -34.16
C VAL A 198 -19.86 -3.65 -33.85
N GLU A 199 -19.62 -2.73 -34.80
CA GLU A 199 -19.04 -1.44 -34.48
C GLU A 199 -19.81 -0.93 -33.26
N ILE A 200 -19.14 -0.90 -32.11
CA ILE A 200 -19.57 -0.06 -31.00
C ILE A 200 -19.39 1.35 -31.51
N ASN A 201 -20.44 1.86 -32.15
CA ASN A 201 -20.65 3.26 -32.44
C ASN A 201 -20.61 3.97 -31.09
N THR A 202 -19.43 4.42 -30.69
CA THR A 202 -19.26 5.48 -29.71
C THR A 202 -19.86 6.74 -30.32
N LYS A 203 -21.19 6.83 -30.29
CA LYS A 203 -21.86 8.12 -30.38
C LYS A 203 -21.38 8.91 -29.17
N LYS A 204 -20.39 9.76 -29.43
CA LYS A 204 -20.20 11.04 -28.76
C LYS A 204 -21.58 11.61 -28.50
N VAL A 205 -22.01 11.61 -27.25
CA VAL A 205 -22.91 12.64 -26.78
C VAL A 205 -22.01 13.86 -26.60
N GLU A 206 -21.95 14.69 -27.63
CA GLU A 206 -21.59 16.09 -27.46
C GLU A 206 -22.71 16.72 -26.64
N ASN A 207 -22.46 16.94 -25.35
CA ASN A 207 -23.14 17.99 -24.60
C ASN A 207 -22.09 19.06 -24.29
N GLU A 208 -22.36 20.26 -24.81
CA GLU A 208 -21.49 21.44 -24.91
C GLU A 208 -21.20 22.19 -23.60
N GLU A 209 -21.23 21.55 -22.45
CA GLU A 209 -20.91 22.23 -21.19
C GLU A 209 -19.84 21.43 -20.45
N LEU A 210 -18.56 21.75 -20.75
CA LEU A 210 -17.35 21.55 -19.91
C LEU A 210 -16.03 21.62 -20.72
N LYS A 211 -16.02 22.16 -21.94
CA LYS A 211 -14.77 22.56 -22.62
C LYS A 211 -14.32 23.94 -22.13
N LYS A 212 -13.71 24.03 -20.94
CA LYS A 212 -12.87 25.19 -20.61
C LYS A 212 -11.65 24.94 -19.72
N ASP A 213 -11.40 23.74 -19.20
CA ASP A 213 -10.32 23.54 -18.22
C ASP A 213 -9.26 22.46 -18.56
N GLU A 214 -9.18 21.99 -19.81
CA GLU A 214 -8.18 20.97 -20.21
C GLU A 214 -6.90 21.49 -20.88
N GLU A 215 -6.66 22.81 -20.93
CA GLU A 215 -5.46 23.37 -21.60
C GLU A 215 -4.28 23.72 -20.66
N LYS A 216 -4.26 23.20 -19.43
CA LYS A 216 -3.10 23.33 -18.53
C LYS A 216 -2.76 22.03 -17.81
N MET A 217 -2.11 21.09 -18.50
CA MET A 217 -1.14 20.16 -17.92
C MET A 217 -0.50 19.27 -19.00
N LYS A 218 0.48 19.82 -19.72
CA LYS A 218 1.56 18.99 -20.27
C LYS A 218 2.57 18.81 -19.14
N ILE A 219 2.67 17.59 -18.60
CA ILE A 219 3.75 17.19 -17.68
C ILE A 219 4.65 16.22 -18.45
N GLU A 220 5.93 16.59 -18.49
CA GLU A 220 7.07 15.83 -19.01
C GLU A 220 7.27 14.49 -18.28
N PRO A 221 7.94 13.51 -18.92
CA PRO A 221 8.16 12.19 -18.32
C PRO A 221 9.09 12.28 -17.08
N PRO A 222 8.88 11.44 -16.05
CA PRO A 222 9.68 11.51 -14.83
C PRO A 222 11.11 11.00 -15.07
N LEU A 223 12.08 11.82 -14.68
CA LEU A 223 13.50 11.48 -14.56
C LEU A 223 13.70 10.39 -13.49
N LYS A 224 14.58 9.44 -13.84
CA LYS A 224 15.02 8.30 -13.02
C LYS A 224 15.50 8.74 -11.62
N SER A 225 14.90 8.19 -10.57
CA SER A 225 15.36 8.37 -9.19
C SER A 225 16.55 7.46 -8.88
N VAL A 226 17.72 8.03 -8.63
CA VAL A 226 18.88 7.33 -8.04
C VAL A 226 18.66 7.19 -6.52
N PRO A 227 18.84 6.00 -5.90
CA PRO A 227 18.67 5.84 -4.46
C PRO A 227 19.86 6.42 -3.70
N ARG A 228 19.63 7.48 -2.91
CA ARG A 228 20.64 8.07 -2.00
C ARG A 228 20.60 7.35 -0.64
N VAL A 229 21.57 6.48 -0.39
CA VAL A 229 21.77 5.79 0.90
C VAL A 229 22.09 6.81 2.00
N ARG A 230 21.18 7.00 2.97
CA ARG A 230 21.46 7.75 4.20
C ARG A 230 22.10 6.81 5.23
N LYS A 231 23.38 6.99 5.53
CA LYS A 231 24.06 6.31 6.66
C LYS A 231 23.58 6.91 7.99
N PRO A 232 23.32 6.10 9.03
CA PRO A 232 22.95 6.63 10.34
C PRO A 232 24.15 7.33 11.01
N PRO A 233 23.94 8.45 11.73
CA PRO A 233 25.03 9.15 12.40
C PRO A 233 25.52 8.34 13.62
N LYS A 234 26.85 8.27 13.78
CA LYS A 234 27.48 7.65 14.95
C LYS A 234 27.24 8.52 16.21
N PRO A 235 27.01 7.92 17.38
CA PRO A 235 26.83 8.68 18.62
C PRO A 235 28.18 9.21 19.11
N VAL A 236 28.35 10.54 19.11
CA VAL A 236 29.48 11.20 19.77
C VAL A 236 29.14 11.36 21.25
N LYS A 237 29.92 10.70 22.11
CA LYS A 237 29.89 10.90 23.56
C LYS A 237 30.85 12.02 23.92
N THR A 238 30.32 13.17 24.34
CA THR A 238 31.05 14.13 25.19
C THR A 238 30.09 14.67 26.25
N PRO A 239 30.38 14.52 27.56
CA PRO A 239 29.52 15.03 28.61
C PRO A 239 29.89 16.50 28.88
N VAL A 240 29.16 17.44 28.29
CA VAL A 240 29.19 18.82 28.79
C VAL A 240 28.25 18.88 29.98
N LYS A 241 28.81 18.83 31.20
CA LYS A 241 28.11 19.14 32.45
C LYS A 241 27.77 20.63 32.46
N SER A 242 26.65 21.01 31.86
CA SER A 242 26.11 22.36 31.99
C SER A 242 25.27 22.44 33.26
N GLU A 243 25.57 23.41 34.14
CA GLU A 243 24.78 23.73 35.36
C GLU A 243 23.27 23.88 35.07
N TYR A 244 22.91 24.26 33.85
CA TYR A 244 21.52 24.35 33.38
C TYR A 244 20.79 23.00 33.42
N VAL A 245 21.49 21.90 33.13
CA VAL A 245 20.92 20.53 33.17
C VAL A 245 20.74 20.07 34.61
N GLU A 246 21.64 20.47 35.52
CA GLU A 246 21.51 20.15 36.95
C GLU A 246 20.40 20.97 37.62
N LYS A 247 20.30 22.28 37.34
CA LYS A 247 19.18 23.11 37.78
C LYS A 247 17.83 22.58 37.28
N LYS A 248 17.76 22.17 36.02
CA LYS A 248 16.53 21.58 35.46
C LYS A 248 16.22 20.21 36.08
N LYS A 249 17.24 19.42 36.41
CA LYS A 249 17.09 18.15 37.15
C LYS A 249 16.56 18.38 38.56
N GLU A 250 17.08 19.36 39.29
CA GLU A 250 16.59 19.74 40.62
C GLU A 250 15.16 20.29 40.57
N GLU A 251 14.84 21.09 39.54
CA GLU A 251 13.50 21.64 39.33
C GLU A 251 12.47 20.54 38.99
N THR A 252 12.88 19.53 38.19
CA THR A 252 12.07 18.33 37.95
C THR A 252 11.97 17.43 39.18
N ALA A 253 13.00 17.36 40.03
CA ALA A 253 12.97 16.58 41.27
C ALA A 253 12.06 17.22 42.33
N LYS A 254 11.91 18.54 42.33
CA LYS A 254 11.01 19.29 43.23
C LYS A 254 9.55 19.31 42.75
N ARG A 255 9.26 18.95 41.50
CA ARG A 255 7.88 18.73 41.04
C ARG A 255 7.33 17.44 41.64
N VAL A 256 6.67 17.56 42.79
CA VAL A 256 5.86 16.47 43.35
C VAL A 256 4.66 16.29 42.43
N LEU A 257 4.79 15.42 41.43
CA LEU A 257 3.66 14.98 40.62
C LEU A 257 2.63 14.35 41.58
N PRO A 258 1.33 14.67 41.45
CA PRO A 258 0.29 14.00 42.23
C PRO A 258 0.45 12.49 42.01
N ARG A 259 0.37 11.73 43.10
CA ARG A 259 0.57 10.27 43.08
C ARG A 259 -0.37 9.68 42.02
N LEU A 260 0.20 8.97 41.05
CA LEU A 260 -0.58 8.21 40.07
C LEU A 260 -1.60 7.37 40.84
N ARG A 261 -2.88 7.48 40.46
CA ARG A 261 -3.94 6.65 41.06
C ARG A 261 -3.51 5.19 40.92
N GLN A 262 -3.41 4.49 42.04
CA GLN A 262 -3.11 3.07 42.04
C GLN A 262 -4.26 2.35 41.34
N THR A 263 -3.94 1.53 40.34
CA THR A 263 -4.91 0.63 39.73
C THR A 263 -5.21 -0.48 40.74
N MET A 264 -6.40 -0.45 41.32
CA MET A 264 -6.91 -1.57 42.09
C MET A 264 -7.74 -2.45 41.16
N ASN A 265 -7.56 -3.77 41.25
CA ASN A 265 -8.51 -4.70 40.66
C ASN A 265 -9.78 -4.62 41.51
N LEU A 266 -10.77 -3.89 41.00
CA LEU A 266 -12.10 -3.87 41.59
C LEU A 266 -12.80 -5.14 41.10
N GLU A 267 -13.01 -6.11 41.99
CA GLU A 267 -13.96 -7.19 41.72
C GLU A 267 -15.36 -6.59 41.74
N ILE A 268 -15.86 -6.27 40.55
CA ILE A 268 -17.24 -5.84 40.35
C ILE A 268 -18.10 -7.09 40.50
N ASN A 269 -18.52 -7.38 41.72
CA ASN A 269 -19.56 -8.36 41.98
C ASN A 269 -20.89 -7.74 41.55
N HIS A 270 -21.29 -8.03 40.31
CA HIS A 270 -22.63 -7.69 39.85
C HIS A 270 -23.65 -8.38 40.76
N THR A 271 -24.67 -7.64 41.18
CA THR A 271 -25.82 -8.23 41.86
C THR A 271 -26.34 -9.38 41.00
N PRO A 272 -26.43 -10.62 41.53
CA PRO A 272 -26.94 -11.74 40.76
C PRO A 272 -28.36 -11.38 40.32
N ARG A 273 -28.55 -11.33 39.00
CA ARG A 273 -29.80 -10.94 38.38
C ARG A 273 -30.86 -11.97 38.77
N THR A 274 -31.73 -11.64 39.70
CA THR A 274 -32.73 -12.55 40.30
C THR A 274 -33.86 -12.94 39.35
N PHE A 275 -33.92 -12.29 38.18
CA PHE A 275 -34.81 -12.66 37.09
C PHE A 275 -33.98 -13.13 35.90
N PRO A 276 -34.18 -14.38 35.41
CA PRO A 276 -33.69 -14.74 34.10
C PRO A 276 -34.37 -13.77 33.13
N THR A 277 -33.56 -13.01 32.38
CA THR A 277 -34.11 -12.27 31.25
C THR A 277 -34.78 -13.32 30.38
N PRO A 278 -36.06 -13.17 29.99
CA PRO A 278 -36.66 -14.07 29.03
C PRO A 278 -35.67 -14.19 27.87
N SER A 279 -35.30 -15.41 27.45
CA SER A 279 -34.22 -15.67 26.48
C SER A 279 -34.33 -14.86 25.19
N ARG A 280 -35.51 -14.26 24.97
CA ARG A 280 -35.89 -13.34 23.91
C ARG A 280 -35.21 -11.96 23.95
N GLU A 281 -34.67 -11.51 25.08
CA GLU A 281 -33.98 -10.19 25.21
C GLU A 281 -32.46 -10.32 25.48
N SER A 282 -31.92 -11.54 25.45
CA SER A 282 -30.47 -11.75 25.62
C SER A 282 -29.75 -11.47 24.31
N THR A 283 -29.12 -10.30 24.19
CA THR A 283 -28.21 -9.95 23.08
C THR A 283 -26.92 -10.78 23.09
N ALA A 284 -26.75 -11.72 24.02
CA ALA A 284 -25.54 -12.54 24.14
C ALA A 284 -25.24 -13.32 22.86
N ASP A 285 -26.25 -13.85 22.16
CA ASP A 285 -26.05 -14.57 20.90
C ASP A 285 -25.60 -13.63 19.78
N GLU A 286 -26.14 -12.41 19.74
CA GLU A 286 -25.77 -11.37 18.77
C GLU A 286 -24.36 -10.84 19.05
N GLU A 287 -23.99 -10.63 20.32
CA GLU A 287 -22.65 -10.23 20.74
C GLU A 287 -21.62 -11.30 20.41
N GLN A 288 -21.94 -12.58 20.67
CA GLN A 288 -21.08 -13.70 20.28
C GLN A 288 -20.96 -13.82 18.77
N ALA A 289 -22.04 -13.63 18.01
CA ALA A 289 -22.01 -13.61 16.56
C ALA A 289 -21.18 -12.44 16.03
N TRP A 290 -21.27 -11.26 16.66
CA TRP A 290 -20.46 -10.09 16.33
C TRP A 290 -18.97 -10.31 16.61
N LEU A 291 -18.62 -10.88 17.77
CA LEU A 291 -17.25 -11.29 18.11
C LEU A 291 -16.72 -12.35 17.12
N LYS A 292 -17.53 -13.34 16.75
CA LYS A 292 -17.20 -14.35 15.72
C LYS A 292 -17.00 -13.70 14.34
N ASN A 293 -17.85 -12.76 13.95
CA ASN A 293 -17.73 -12.07 12.66
C ASN A 293 -16.49 -11.16 12.61
N ILE A 294 -16.15 -10.47 13.71
CA ILE A 294 -14.93 -9.67 13.81
C ILE A 294 -13.68 -10.54 13.76
N THR A 295 -13.67 -11.65 14.50
CA THR A 295 -12.54 -12.59 14.48
C THR A 295 -12.39 -13.24 13.11
N LEU A 296 -13.47 -13.62 12.44
CA LEU A 296 -13.45 -14.10 11.05
C LEU A 296 -12.93 -13.03 10.08
N ALA A 297 -13.36 -11.78 10.21
CA ALA A 297 -12.87 -10.67 9.39
C ALA A 297 -11.39 -10.36 9.63
N ARG A 298 -10.92 -10.43 10.88
CA ARG A 298 -9.49 -10.30 11.23
C ARG A 298 -8.67 -11.46 10.66
N ARG A 299 -9.15 -12.70 10.78
CA ARG A 299 -8.52 -13.89 10.16
C ARG A 299 -8.45 -13.79 8.64
N ALA A 300 -9.43 -13.17 8.00
CA ALA A 300 -9.42 -12.94 6.55
C ALA A 300 -8.39 -11.88 6.12
N THR A 301 -8.06 -10.92 7.00
CA THR A 301 -7.19 -9.79 6.68
C THR A 301 -5.73 -10.00 7.11
N GLY A 302 -5.46 -10.90 8.07
CA GLY A 302 -4.09 -11.23 8.48
C GLY A 302 -3.98 -12.41 9.43
N PHE A 303 -2.74 -12.86 9.65
CA PHE A 303 -2.41 -13.89 10.63
C PHE A 303 -2.07 -13.23 11.98
N VAL A 304 -2.88 -13.48 13.02
CA VAL A 304 -2.66 -13.01 14.39
C VAL A 304 -2.42 -14.23 15.26
N SER A 305 -1.23 -14.32 15.89
CA SER A 305 -0.80 -15.46 16.70
C SER A 305 -1.68 -15.71 17.93
N GLU A 306 -2.16 -14.65 18.57
CA GLU A 306 -2.95 -14.69 19.81
C GLU A 306 -4.36 -15.27 19.61
N ASP A 307 -4.88 -15.27 18.38
CA ASP A 307 -6.24 -15.73 18.06
C ASP A 307 -6.28 -17.22 17.63
N LEU A 308 -5.14 -17.94 17.68
CA LEU A 308 -5.07 -19.35 17.31
C LEU A 308 -5.62 -20.25 18.41
N ARG A 309 -6.52 -21.17 18.03
CA ARG A 309 -7.00 -22.24 18.90
C ARG A 309 -5.84 -23.22 19.21
N PRO A 310 -5.89 -23.97 20.32
CA PRO A 310 -4.87 -24.98 20.62
C PRO A 310 -4.66 -26.01 19.50
N GLU A 311 -5.74 -26.39 18.79
CA GLU A 311 -5.69 -27.27 17.61
C GLU A 311 -5.01 -26.63 16.38
N GLU A 312 -4.94 -25.30 16.35
CA GLU A 312 -4.31 -24.52 15.27
C GLU A 312 -2.82 -24.24 15.58
N GLN A 313 -2.31 -24.64 16.76
CA GLN A 313 -0.90 -24.47 17.17
C GLN A 313 0.01 -25.62 16.72
N ASP A 314 -0.33 -26.28 15.61
CA ASP A 314 0.54 -27.28 14.99
C ASP A 314 1.48 -26.62 13.95
N PRO A 315 2.79 -26.93 13.97
CA PRO A 315 3.73 -26.40 12.97
C PRO A 315 3.34 -26.72 11.52
N GLN A 316 2.69 -27.88 11.32
CA GLN A 316 2.20 -28.32 10.03
C GLN A 316 0.97 -27.51 9.58
N TRP A 317 0.06 -27.18 10.50
CA TRP A 317 -1.09 -26.31 10.23
C TRP A 317 -0.63 -24.90 9.84
N CYS A 318 0.35 -24.36 10.58
CA CYS A 318 0.95 -23.06 10.26
C CYS A 318 1.59 -23.02 8.87
N LYS A 319 2.21 -24.13 8.44
CA LYS A 319 2.76 -24.28 7.09
C LYS A 319 1.64 -24.22 6.04
N GLU A 320 0.59 -25.00 6.22
CA GLU A 320 -0.54 -25.07 5.27
C GLU A 320 -1.27 -23.73 5.17
N LYS A 321 -1.45 -23.03 6.29
CA LYS A 321 -2.01 -21.67 6.30
C LYS A 321 -1.11 -20.65 5.63
N GLY A 322 0.20 -20.73 5.85
CA GLY A 322 1.17 -19.91 5.11
C GLY A 322 1.07 -20.14 3.60
N ASP A 323 0.91 -21.40 3.17
CA ASP A 323 0.78 -21.76 1.76
C ASP A 323 -0.53 -21.22 1.14
N GLU A 324 -1.63 -21.20 1.91
CA GLU A 324 -2.89 -20.57 1.52
C GLU A 324 -2.72 -19.05 1.33
N PHE A 325 -2.10 -18.37 2.30
CA PHE A 325 -1.80 -16.93 2.17
C PHE A 325 -0.89 -16.62 1.00
N PHE A 326 0.11 -17.47 0.73
CA PHE A 326 1.01 -17.32 -0.40
C PHE A 326 0.28 -17.45 -1.74
N LYS A 327 -0.62 -18.44 -1.87
CA LYS A 327 -1.47 -18.60 -3.07
C LYS A 327 -2.41 -17.41 -3.28
N ASN A 328 -2.92 -16.83 -2.20
CA ASN A 328 -3.78 -15.65 -2.23
C ASN A 328 -3.01 -14.34 -2.47
N GLY A 329 -1.68 -14.38 -2.63
CA GLY A 329 -0.82 -13.19 -2.84
C GLY A 329 -0.57 -12.37 -1.57
N ASN A 330 -1.06 -12.80 -0.40
CA ASN A 330 -0.79 -12.15 0.88
C ASN A 330 0.54 -12.64 1.47
N PHE A 331 1.64 -12.09 0.94
CA PHE A 331 2.99 -12.51 1.37
C PHE A 331 3.31 -12.13 2.82
N LEU A 332 2.77 -11.03 3.34
CA LEU A 332 3.00 -10.61 4.73
C LEU A 332 2.31 -11.53 5.73
N GLY A 333 1.04 -11.90 5.47
CA GLY A 333 0.32 -12.89 6.26
C GLY A 333 1.01 -14.26 6.24
N ALA A 334 1.52 -14.67 5.07
CA ALA A 334 2.28 -15.90 4.93
C ALA A 334 3.56 -15.89 5.78
N ILE A 335 4.32 -14.79 5.79
CA ILE A 335 5.52 -14.66 6.64
C ILE A 335 5.17 -14.79 8.12
N SER A 336 4.11 -14.15 8.58
CA SER A 336 3.67 -14.26 9.98
C SER A 336 3.30 -15.69 10.34
N ALA A 337 2.55 -16.40 9.47
CA ALA A 337 2.17 -17.79 9.67
C ALA A 337 3.39 -18.72 9.73
N TYR A 338 4.33 -18.61 8.78
CA TYR A 338 5.55 -19.43 8.80
C TYR A 338 6.44 -19.10 10.01
N THR A 339 6.54 -17.83 10.38
CA THR A 339 7.35 -17.40 11.53
C THR A 339 6.79 -17.97 12.82
N HIS A 340 5.47 -17.97 13.00
CA HIS A 340 4.84 -18.63 14.13
C HIS A 340 5.07 -20.14 14.13
N GLY A 341 4.93 -20.80 12.96
CA GLY A 341 5.29 -22.21 12.82
C GLY A 341 6.74 -22.51 13.25
N ILE A 342 7.68 -21.61 12.95
CA ILE A 342 9.09 -21.72 13.37
C ILE A 342 9.24 -21.54 14.88
N THR A 343 8.48 -20.63 15.50
CA THR A 343 8.49 -20.49 16.97
C THR A 343 8.00 -21.74 17.69
N LEU A 344 7.09 -22.49 17.06
CA LEU A 344 6.57 -23.76 17.58
C LEU A 344 7.56 -24.91 17.32
N SER A 345 8.11 -25.00 16.11
CA SER A 345 9.11 -26.00 15.75
C SER A 345 10.17 -25.44 14.82
N ASP A 346 11.37 -25.26 15.37
CA ASP A 346 12.55 -24.81 14.64
C ASP A 346 13.18 -25.91 13.76
N LYS A 347 12.77 -27.17 13.95
CA LYS A 347 13.40 -28.33 13.30
C LYS A 347 12.84 -28.64 11.91
N LEU A 348 11.81 -27.91 11.46
CA LEU A 348 11.11 -28.21 10.20
C LEU A 348 11.69 -27.38 9.04
N PRO A 349 12.48 -27.96 8.11
CA PRO A 349 13.13 -27.19 7.04
C PRO A 349 12.13 -26.60 6.05
N SER A 350 10.96 -27.22 5.90
CA SER A 350 9.91 -26.79 4.97
C SER A 350 9.38 -25.39 5.30
N LEU A 351 9.30 -25.02 6.59
CA LEU A 351 8.85 -23.69 7.00
C LEU A 351 9.84 -22.61 6.56
N TYR A 352 11.13 -22.84 6.78
CA TYR A 352 12.20 -21.95 6.31
C TYR A 352 12.24 -21.87 4.78
N ALA A 353 12.08 -23.01 4.09
CA ALA A 353 12.02 -23.05 2.63
C ALA A 353 10.84 -22.24 2.07
N ASN A 354 9.66 -22.35 2.65
CA ASN A 354 8.48 -21.61 2.20
C ASN A 354 8.58 -20.12 2.57
N ARG A 355 9.06 -19.78 3.77
CA ARG A 355 9.33 -18.38 4.17
C ARG A 355 10.41 -17.72 3.30
N SER A 356 11.43 -18.46 2.87
CA SER A 356 12.41 -17.94 1.91
C SER A 356 11.76 -17.59 0.56
N ALA A 357 10.79 -18.39 0.10
CA ALA A 357 10.05 -18.11 -1.13
C ALA A 357 9.19 -16.85 -1.02
N THR A 358 8.57 -16.61 0.13
CA THR A 358 7.76 -15.39 0.37
C THR A 358 8.64 -14.16 0.49
N HIS A 359 9.79 -14.26 1.16
CA HIS A 359 10.77 -13.18 1.20
C HIS A 359 11.34 -12.85 -0.19
N PHE A 360 11.59 -13.86 -1.03
CA PHE A 360 12.01 -13.65 -2.40
C PHE A 360 10.93 -12.91 -3.21
N ALA A 361 9.66 -13.30 -3.09
CA ALA A 361 8.54 -12.64 -3.77
C ALA A 361 8.37 -11.17 -3.35
N LEU A 362 8.66 -10.84 -2.08
CA LEU A 362 8.64 -9.46 -1.57
C LEU A 362 9.91 -8.64 -1.89
N GLY A 363 10.93 -9.23 -2.52
CA GLY A 363 12.20 -8.55 -2.80
C GLY A 363 13.15 -8.44 -1.59
N ASN A 364 12.87 -9.17 -0.51
CA ASN A 364 13.71 -9.21 0.70
C ASN A 364 14.84 -10.25 0.56
N PHE A 365 15.78 -10.01 -0.37
CA PHE A 365 16.80 -11.00 -0.75
C PHE A 365 17.74 -11.42 0.38
N ASN A 366 18.17 -10.48 1.25
CA ASN A 366 19.03 -10.81 2.40
C ASN A 366 18.36 -11.77 3.40
N LYS A 367 17.06 -11.60 3.67
CA LYS A 367 16.32 -12.50 4.56
C LYS A 367 16.10 -13.86 3.90
N CYS A 368 15.82 -13.87 2.59
CA CYS A 368 15.74 -15.10 1.80
C CYS A 368 17.04 -15.91 1.86
N LEU A 369 18.21 -15.26 1.75
CA LEU A 369 19.51 -15.92 1.85
C LEU A 369 19.72 -16.64 3.19
N ASN A 370 19.38 -15.95 4.28
CA ASN A 370 19.49 -16.50 5.63
C ASN A 370 18.58 -17.72 5.80
N ASP A 371 17.30 -17.59 5.41
CA ASP A 371 16.32 -18.68 5.51
C ASP A 371 16.68 -19.87 4.61
N CYS A 372 17.22 -19.64 3.41
CA CYS A 372 17.72 -20.72 2.56
C CYS A 372 18.90 -21.44 3.21
N SER A 373 19.79 -20.71 3.87
CA SER A 373 20.98 -21.28 4.52
C SER A 373 20.60 -22.10 5.76
N THR A 374 19.71 -21.58 6.62
CA THR A 374 19.18 -22.35 7.76
C THR A 374 18.41 -23.59 7.30
N ALA A 375 17.59 -23.48 6.25
CA ALA A 375 16.88 -24.63 5.68
C ALA A 375 17.87 -25.72 5.20
N LEU A 376 18.97 -25.34 4.55
CA LEU A 376 19.99 -26.28 4.07
C LEU A 376 20.79 -26.92 5.22
N ASP A 377 21.04 -26.18 6.30
CA ASP A 377 21.69 -26.71 7.49
C ASP A 377 20.82 -27.76 8.19
N LEU A 378 19.51 -27.53 8.27
CA LEU A 378 18.54 -28.49 8.82
C LEU A 378 18.33 -29.71 7.92
N MET A 379 18.64 -29.63 6.62
CA MET A 379 18.55 -30.74 5.66
C MET A 379 19.80 -31.63 5.62
N LYS A 380 20.61 -31.64 6.68
CA LYS A 380 21.76 -32.54 6.84
C LYS A 380 21.37 -33.74 7.71
N PRO A 381 21.69 -34.99 7.33
CA PRO A 381 22.52 -35.39 6.19
C PRO A 381 21.79 -35.34 4.82
N PRO A 382 22.54 -35.19 3.72
CA PRO A 382 22.03 -35.37 2.36
C PRO A 382 21.38 -36.74 2.17
N CYS A 383 20.08 -36.78 1.87
CA CYS A 383 19.36 -37.99 1.50
C CYS A 383 18.59 -37.79 0.18
N GLU A 384 18.10 -38.88 -0.40
CA GLU A 384 17.36 -38.79 -1.67
C GLU A 384 15.99 -38.12 -1.48
N SER A 385 15.33 -38.36 -0.35
CA SER A 385 14.02 -37.76 -0.05
C SER A 385 14.08 -36.24 0.09
N ASN A 386 15.18 -35.68 0.61
CA ASN A 386 15.38 -34.23 0.71
C ASN A 386 16.13 -33.63 -0.50
N ARG A 387 16.60 -34.43 -1.47
CA ARG A 387 17.36 -33.96 -2.64
C ARG A 387 16.65 -32.83 -3.38
N ARG A 388 15.36 -33.03 -3.69
CA ARG A 388 14.56 -32.05 -4.43
C ARG A 388 14.37 -30.74 -3.65
N SER A 389 14.10 -30.83 -2.35
CA SER A 389 13.94 -29.65 -1.49
C SER A 389 15.24 -28.88 -1.33
N ARG A 390 16.38 -29.59 -1.19
CA ARG A 390 17.72 -28.98 -1.16
C ARG A 390 18.02 -28.25 -2.47
N ALA A 391 17.81 -28.91 -3.61
CA ALA A 391 18.04 -28.29 -4.92
C ALA A 391 17.20 -27.02 -5.11
N LYS A 392 15.91 -27.03 -4.74
CA LYS A 392 15.04 -25.84 -4.78
C LYS A 392 15.52 -24.72 -3.86
N CYS A 393 15.98 -25.03 -2.65
CA CYS A 393 16.53 -24.03 -1.73
C CYS A 393 17.83 -23.42 -2.26
N ILE A 394 18.74 -24.23 -2.82
CA ILE A 394 19.98 -23.75 -3.43
C ILE A 394 19.67 -22.87 -4.65
N ALA A 395 18.78 -23.30 -5.54
CA ALA A 395 18.37 -22.51 -6.70
C ALA A 395 17.76 -21.15 -6.30
N ARG A 396 16.91 -21.12 -5.27
CA ARG A 396 16.36 -19.86 -4.75
C ARG A 396 17.42 -18.96 -4.13
N ARG A 397 18.39 -19.55 -3.42
CA ARG A 397 19.52 -18.82 -2.83
C ARG A 397 20.38 -18.18 -3.92
N ALA A 398 20.70 -18.93 -4.97
CA ALA A 398 21.38 -18.45 -6.17
C ALA A 398 20.62 -17.30 -6.84
N ALA A 399 19.30 -17.46 -7.04
CA ALA A 399 18.47 -16.39 -7.60
C ALA A 399 18.47 -15.12 -6.73
N ALA A 400 18.48 -15.27 -5.39
CA ALA A 400 18.59 -14.13 -4.48
C ALA A 400 19.98 -13.45 -4.54
N LEU A 401 21.06 -14.23 -4.69
CA LEU A 401 22.42 -13.71 -4.89
C LEU A 401 22.52 -12.90 -6.18
N ALA A 402 21.97 -13.43 -7.28
CA ALA A 402 21.94 -12.74 -8.56
C ALA A 402 21.20 -11.38 -8.46
N ARG A 403 20.08 -11.33 -7.73
CA ARG A 403 19.32 -10.09 -7.49
C ARG A 403 20.07 -9.08 -6.61
N LEU A 404 21.00 -9.54 -5.77
CA LEU A 404 21.87 -8.69 -4.96
C LEU A 404 23.12 -8.21 -5.72
N GLY A 405 23.36 -8.72 -6.92
CA GLY A 405 24.50 -8.38 -7.76
C GLY A 405 25.68 -9.36 -7.68
N TYR A 406 25.60 -10.39 -6.84
CA TYR A 406 26.68 -11.38 -6.68
C TYR A 406 26.56 -12.51 -7.73
N LEU A 407 26.93 -12.22 -8.97
CA LEU A 407 26.59 -13.08 -10.12
C LEU A 407 27.49 -14.31 -10.22
N SER A 408 28.80 -14.20 -9.96
CA SER A 408 29.71 -15.36 -9.95
C SER A 408 29.26 -16.42 -8.94
N LYS A 409 29.01 -16.01 -7.70
CA LYS A 409 28.53 -16.88 -6.62
C LYS A 409 27.16 -17.49 -6.94
N ALA A 410 26.28 -16.71 -7.58
CA ALA A 410 24.98 -17.22 -8.00
C ALA A 410 25.11 -18.35 -9.03
N ILE A 411 26.00 -18.20 -10.02
CA ILE A 411 26.25 -19.23 -11.05
C ILE A 411 26.78 -20.51 -10.40
N ASP A 412 27.74 -20.41 -9.48
CA ASP A 412 28.31 -21.57 -8.79
C ASP A 412 27.25 -22.33 -7.98
N GLU A 413 26.40 -21.60 -7.24
CA GLU A 413 25.31 -22.21 -6.48
C GLU A 413 24.25 -22.82 -7.39
N MET A 414 23.88 -22.14 -8.49
CA MET A 414 22.89 -22.65 -9.44
C MET A 414 23.40 -23.92 -10.15
N LYS A 415 24.69 -23.98 -10.49
CA LYS A 415 25.35 -25.20 -10.99
C LYS A 415 25.32 -26.32 -9.96
N ALA A 416 25.52 -26.01 -8.67
CA ALA A 416 25.37 -26.98 -7.60
C ALA A 416 23.93 -27.53 -7.49
N ALA A 417 22.92 -26.68 -7.69
CA ALA A 417 21.52 -27.12 -7.77
C ALA A 417 21.26 -28.02 -9.00
N GLY A 418 21.81 -27.68 -10.16
CA GLY A 418 21.71 -28.49 -11.39
C GLY A 418 22.34 -29.88 -11.27
N LYS A 419 23.42 -30.02 -10.50
CA LYS A 419 24.00 -31.35 -10.17
C LYS A 419 23.06 -32.23 -9.35
N LEU A 420 22.18 -31.64 -8.54
CA LEU A 420 21.19 -32.37 -7.74
C LEU A 420 19.94 -32.72 -8.56
N LEU A 421 19.53 -31.86 -9.49
CA LEU A 421 18.37 -32.05 -10.37
C LEU A 421 18.76 -31.82 -11.84
N PRO A 422 19.36 -32.80 -12.52
CA PRO A 422 19.79 -32.68 -13.92
C PRO A 422 18.61 -32.63 -14.91
N ASP A 423 17.42 -33.09 -14.51
CA ASP A 423 16.23 -33.14 -15.37
C ASP A 423 15.46 -31.80 -15.41
N ASP A 424 15.78 -30.85 -14.53
CA ASP A 424 15.04 -29.59 -14.43
C ASP A 424 15.52 -28.58 -15.48
N GLU A 425 14.71 -28.42 -16.53
CA GLU A 425 14.96 -27.47 -17.61
C GLU A 425 14.96 -26.01 -17.14
N THR A 426 14.28 -25.68 -16.02
CA THR A 426 14.26 -24.30 -15.50
C THR A 426 15.64 -23.90 -14.97
N ILE A 427 16.29 -24.80 -14.22
CA ILE A 427 17.63 -24.56 -13.66
C ILE A 427 18.66 -24.43 -14.78
N LYS A 428 18.57 -25.25 -15.84
CA LYS A 428 19.47 -25.15 -17.01
C LYS A 428 19.36 -23.80 -17.71
N LYS A 429 18.14 -23.30 -17.90
CA LYS A 429 17.89 -21.97 -18.48
C LYS A 429 18.43 -20.86 -17.59
N ASP A 430 18.16 -20.93 -16.29
CA ASP A 430 18.67 -19.93 -15.33
C ASP A 430 20.21 -19.89 -15.30
N ILE A 431 20.88 -21.04 -15.40
CA ILE A 431 22.35 -21.10 -15.52
C ILE A 431 22.80 -20.38 -16.79
N HIS A 432 22.20 -20.69 -17.94
CA HIS A 432 22.56 -20.06 -19.21
C HIS A 432 22.33 -18.54 -19.20
N ASP A 433 21.20 -18.09 -18.66
CA ASP A 433 20.86 -16.67 -18.57
C ASP A 433 21.82 -15.93 -17.62
N MET A 434 22.19 -16.53 -16.49
CA MET A 434 23.17 -15.96 -15.56
C MET A 434 24.58 -15.91 -16.17
N GLU A 435 25.02 -16.96 -16.88
CA GLU A 435 26.32 -16.98 -17.57
C GLU A 435 26.39 -15.90 -18.66
N LYS A 436 25.35 -15.78 -19.48
CA LYS A 436 25.25 -14.73 -20.49
C LYS A 436 25.27 -13.32 -19.89
N ALA A 437 24.60 -13.13 -18.75
CA ALA A 437 24.63 -11.85 -18.04
C ALA A 437 26.02 -11.53 -17.48
N TRP A 438 26.77 -12.55 -17.06
CA TRP A 438 28.14 -12.42 -16.55
C TRP A 438 29.13 -12.10 -17.68
N GLU A 439 29.01 -12.75 -18.84
CA GLU A 439 29.82 -12.43 -20.03
C GLU A 439 29.64 -10.97 -20.49
N GLN A 440 28.44 -10.42 -20.33
CA GLN A 440 28.17 -9.01 -20.68
C GLN A 440 28.79 -8.02 -19.69
N ASN A 441 28.95 -8.40 -18.42
CA ASN A 441 29.51 -7.54 -17.37
C ASN A 441 30.41 -8.35 -16.40
N PRO A 442 31.65 -8.69 -16.80
CA PRO A 442 32.54 -9.53 -15.99
C PRO A 442 33.01 -8.85 -14.69
N ASP A 443 33.06 -7.52 -14.66
CA ASP A 443 33.51 -6.71 -13.51
C ASP A 443 32.37 -6.37 -12.52
N SER A 444 31.21 -7.03 -12.62
CA SER A 444 30.02 -6.71 -11.82
C SER A 444 30.06 -7.21 -10.36
N ASP A 445 31.08 -7.98 -9.97
CA ASP A 445 31.31 -8.47 -8.61
C ASP A 445 32.41 -7.68 -7.90
#